data_AF-A0A0M3J9R2-F1
#
_entry.id   AF-A0A0M3J9R2-F1
#
_cell.length_a   1.000
_cell.length_b   1.000
_cell.length_c   1.000
_cell.angle_alpha   90.00
_cell.angle_beta   90.00
_cell.angle_gamma   90.00
#
_symmetry.space_group_name_H-M   'P 1'
#
loop_
_entity.id
_entity.type
_entity.pdbx_description
1 polymer ?
#
loop_
_entity_poly.entity_id
_entity_poly.type
_entity_poly.pdbx_seq_one_letter_code
_entity_poly.pdbx_strand_id
1 'polypeptide(L)'
;MMNEMMNSFQLNFSVNLLNDCVMTFTNDEKRIVVYAALKRRTLICMADEVRYKWKHGVLSQHVPGRRIALTMREASPTFKEGGELYEKFGKELIRLSNVRIAFSNELT
;
A
#
# COMPACT_ATOMS: atom_id res chain seq x y z
N MET A 1 -19.03 1.86 23.55
CA MET A 1 -18.19 3.08 23.70
C MET A 1 -16.69 2.81 23.65
N MET A 2 -16.22 1.58 23.39
CA MET A 2 -14.79 1.20 23.34
C MET A 2 -14.32 0.75 21.95
N ASN A 3 -15.22 0.85 20.95
CA ASN A 3 -14.95 0.75 19.50
C ASN A 3 -14.77 2.15 18.87
N GLU A 4 -14.73 3.19 19.70
CA GLU A 4 -14.56 4.60 19.30
C GLU A 4 -13.10 4.87 18.94
N MET A 5 -12.75 4.54 17.71
CA MET A 5 -12.15 5.47 16.77
C MET A 5 -11.72 4.63 15.58
N MET A 6 -12.54 4.69 14.53
CA MET A 6 -12.08 4.70 13.14
C MET A 6 -10.75 3.99 12.95
N ASN A 7 -10.80 2.70 12.61
CA ASN A 7 -9.83 2.21 11.64
C ASN A 7 -9.99 3.18 10.45
N SER A 8 -9.13 4.20 10.42
CA SER A 8 -8.91 5.06 9.28
C SER A 8 -8.95 4.14 8.08
N PHE A 9 -9.83 4.41 7.10
CA PHE A 9 -9.91 3.66 5.85
C PHE A 9 -8.54 3.69 5.19
N GLN A 10 -7.63 2.81 5.63
CA GLN A 10 -6.26 2.79 5.17
C GLN A 10 -6.26 2.01 3.88
N LEU A 11 -6.61 2.72 2.82
CA LEU A 11 -6.47 2.21 1.48
C LEU A 11 -4.98 2.01 1.20
N ASN A 12 -4.63 0.79 0.82
CA ASN A 12 -3.32 0.50 0.23
C ASN A 12 -3.52 0.37 -1.28
N PHE A 13 -2.90 1.28 -2.03
CA PHE A 13 -2.88 1.22 -3.48
C PHE A 13 -1.51 0.76 -3.93
N SER A 14 -1.43 -0.20 -4.86
CA SER A 14 -0.17 -0.55 -5.51
C SER A 14 -0.33 -0.55 -7.02
N VAL A 15 0.51 0.21 -7.71
CA VAL A 15 0.63 0.17 -9.17
C VAL A 15 1.65 -0.89 -9.54
N ASN A 16 1.28 -1.80 -10.45
CA ASN A 16 2.16 -2.82 -11.00
C ASN A 16 2.80 -2.33 -12.30
N LEU A 17 4.13 -2.31 -12.37
CA LEU A 17 4.88 -1.75 -13.50
C LEU A 17 5.89 -2.75 -14.07
N LEU A 18 6.27 -2.50 -15.34
CA LEU A 18 7.19 -3.28 -16.18
C LEU A 18 6.65 -4.65 -16.62
N ASN A 19 6.40 -5.57 -15.69
CA ASN A 19 5.98 -6.94 -15.99
C ASN A 19 4.73 -7.36 -15.22
N ASP A 20 4.03 -8.35 -15.77
CA ASP A 20 2.91 -9.02 -15.11
C ASP A 20 3.41 -9.79 -13.88
N CYS A 21 2.55 -9.99 -12.90
CA CYS A 21 2.82 -10.92 -11.80
C CYS A 21 1.53 -11.56 -11.27
N VAL A 22 1.68 -12.49 -10.33
CA VAL A 22 0.58 -12.99 -9.51
C VAL A 22 0.81 -12.63 -8.05
N MET A 23 -0.14 -11.92 -7.46
CA MET A 23 -0.18 -11.65 -6.03
C MET A 23 -0.99 -12.73 -5.33
N THR A 24 -0.41 -13.35 -4.32
CA THR A 24 -1.04 -14.37 -3.50
C THR A 24 -1.63 -13.72 -2.26
N PHE A 25 -2.89 -14.04 -1.95
CA PHE A 25 -3.55 -13.70 -0.70
C PHE A 25 -3.84 -14.98 0.07
N THR A 26 -3.53 -15.02 1.36
CA THR A 26 -3.88 -16.14 2.23
C THR A 26 -4.70 -15.67 3.43
N ASN A 27 -5.72 -16.46 3.78
CA ASN A 27 -6.50 -16.29 4.99
C ASN A 27 -6.49 -17.61 5.76
N ASP A 28 -5.76 -17.64 6.86
CA ASP A 28 -5.52 -18.87 7.62
C ASP A 28 -6.79 -19.34 8.37
N GLU A 29 -7.61 -18.40 8.87
CA GLU A 29 -8.88 -18.68 9.55
C GLU A 29 -9.89 -19.34 8.60
N LYS A 30 -10.04 -18.77 7.40
CA LYS A 30 -10.92 -19.28 6.35
C LYS A 30 -10.33 -20.47 5.60
N ARG A 31 -9.03 -20.75 5.77
CA ARG A 31 -8.25 -21.75 5.01
C ARG A 31 -8.36 -21.55 3.49
N ILE A 32 -8.27 -20.30 3.05
CA ILE A 32 -8.40 -19.92 1.64
C ILE A 32 -7.09 -19.32 1.14
N VAL A 33 -6.74 -19.68 -0.10
CA VAL A 33 -5.67 -19.04 -0.88
C VAL A 33 -6.29 -18.48 -2.16
N VAL A 34 -5.99 -17.21 -2.47
CA VAL A 34 -6.43 -16.54 -3.68
C VAL A 34 -5.21 -16.06 -4.47
N TYR A 35 -5.20 -16.34 -5.77
CA TYR A 35 -4.18 -15.85 -6.69
C TYR A 35 -4.79 -14.76 -7.57
N ALA A 36 -4.31 -13.52 -7.41
CA ALA A 36 -4.73 -12.37 -8.21
C ALA A 36 -3.69 -12.08 -9.28
N ALA A 37 -4.07 -12.22 -10.56
CA ALA A 37 -3.24 -11.82 -11.68
C ALA A 37 -3.18 -10.29 -11.78
N LEU A 38 -1.97 -9.72 -11.68
CA LEU A 38 -1.71 -8.30 -11.83
C LEU A 38 -0.97 -8.08 -13.15
N LYS A 39 -1.69 -7.58 -14.16
CA LYS A 39 -1.08 -7.21 -15.44
C LYS A 39 -0.21 -5.96 -15.29
N ARG A 40 0.76 -5.75 -16.18
CA ARG A 40 1.49 -4.47 -16.20
C ARG A 40 0.52 -3.30 -16.36
N ARG A 41 0.80 -2.21 -15.64
CA ARG A 41 -0.02 -1.00 -15.54
C ARG A 41 -1.40 -1.20 -14.88
N THR A 42 -1.58 -2.24 -14.06
CA THR A 42 -2.77 -2.35 -13.22
C THR A 42 -2.55 -1.69 -11.87
N LEU A 43 -3.62 -1.12 -11.32
CA LEU A 43 -3.70 -0.70 -9.93
C LEU A 43 -4.45 -1.78 -9.14
N ILE A 44 -3.85 -2.24 -8.03
CA ILE A 44 -4.58 -3.01 -7.01
C ILE A 44 -4.90 -2.11 -5.83
N CYS A 45 -6.15 -2.15 -5.38
CA CYS A 45 -6.63 -1.50 -4.18
C CYS A 45 -6.97 -2.56 -3.14
N MET A 46 -6.41 -2.43 -1.94
CA MET A 46 -6.73 -3.29 -0.80
C MET A 46 -7.33 -2.43 0.31
N ALA A 47 -8.56 -2.75 0.68
CA ALA A 47 -9.32 -2.10 1.73
C ALA A 47 -9.87 -3.13 2.73
N ASP A 48 -10.25 -2.65 3.91
CA ASP A 48 -11.00 -3.40 4.92
C ASP A 48 -10.41 -4.79 5.23
N GLU A 49 -11.24 -5.84 5.17
CA GLU A 49 -10.87 -7.20 5.59
C GLU A 49 -9.57 -7.69 4.93
N VAL A 50 -9.40 -7.40 3.64
CA VAL A 50 -8.22 -7.83 2.86
C VAL A 50 -6.93 -7.23 3.41
N ARG A 51 -6.98 -6.05 4.03
CA ARG A 51 -5.80 -5.43 4.62
C ARG A 51 -5.42 -6.01 5.98
N TYR A 52 -6.43 -6.30 6.80
CA TYR A 52 -6.21 -6.61 8.22
C TYR A 52 -6.22 -8.10 8.52
N LYS A 53 -6.97 -8.90 7.77
CA LYS A 53 -7.14 -10.35 8.02
C LYS A 53 -6.43 -11.23 7.00
N TRP A 54 -6.01 -10.67 5.87
CA TRP A 54 -5.34 -11.44 4.82
C TRP A 54 -3.86 -11.08 4.74
N LYS A 55 -3.03 -12.11 4.58
CA LYS A 55 -1.62 -11.94 4.23
C LYS A 55 -1.54 -11.82 2.72
N HIS A 56 -0.69 -10.94 2.21
CA HIS A 56 -0.42 -10.80 0.79
C HIS A 56 1.07 -10.96 0.51
N GLY A 57 1.41 -11.55 -0.63
CA GLY A 57 2.78 -11.75 -1.05
C GLY A 57 2.88 -11.98 -2.55
N VAL A 58 4.09 -11.83 -3.09
CA VAL A 58 4.40 -12.18 -4.48
C VAL A 58 5.50 -13.23 -4.43
N LEU A 59 5.18 -14.46 -4.86
CA LEU A 59 6.14 -15.56 -4.90
C LEU A 59 7.15 -15.31 -6.04
N SER A 60 8.40 -15.71 -5.86
CA SER A 60 9.46 -15.49 -6.85
C SER A 60 9.12 -16.09 -8.22
N GLN A 61 8.55 -17.30 -8.23
CA GLN A 61 8.07 -17.99 -9.45
C GLN A 61 6.93 -17.26 -10.19
N HIS A 62 6.25 -16.32 -9.52
CA HIS A 62 5.16 -15.53 -10.09
C HIS A 62 5.63 -14.19 -10.68
N VAL A 63 6.94 -13.98 -10.79
CA VAL A 63 7.55 -12.77 -11.36
C VAL A 63 8.48 -13.18 -12.51
N PRO A 64 8.01 -13.18 -13.76
CA PRO A 64 8.77 -13.70 -14.90
C PRO A 64 9.96 -12.80 -15.34
N GLY A 65 10.12 -11.63 -14.72
CA GLY A 65 11.18 -10.67 -15.08
C GLY A 65 11.25 -9.49 -14.12
N ARG A 66 11.84 -8.36 -14.54
CA ARG A 66 11.93 -7.17 -13.67
C ARG A 66 10.54 -6.56 -13.45
N ARG A 67 10.12 -6.46 -12.18
CA ARG A 67 8.84 -5.85 -11.78
C ARG A 67 9.11 -4.70 -10.83
N ILE A 68 8.40 -3.58 -11.04
CA ILE A 68 8.36 -2.47 -10.07
C ILE A 68 6.94 -2.42 -9.50
N ALA A 69 6.84 -2.35 -8.18
CA ALA A 69 5.59 -2.07 -7.49
C ALA A 69 5.72 -0.73 -6.77
N LEU A 70 4.85 0.22 -7.11
CA LEU A 70 4.76 1.48 -6.39
C LEU A 70 3.55 1.41 -5.47
N THR A 71 3.79 1.32 -4.17
CA THR A 71 2.72 1.25 -3.16
C THR A 71 2.56 2.60 -2.45
N MET A 72 1.35 3.12 -2.45
CA MET A 72 0.96 4.36 -1.78
C MET A 72 0.01 4.04 -0.64
N ARG A 73 0.24 4.67 0.51
CA ARG A 73 -0.51 4.45 1.75
C ARG A 73 -0.64 5.75 2.52
N GLU A 74 -1.76 5.92 3.21
CA GLU A 74 -1.82 6.94 4.24
C GLU A 74 -0.92 6.59 5.42
N ALA A 75 -0.36 7.61 6.06
CA ALA A 75 0.34 7.44 7.33
C ALA A 75 -0.59 6.82 8.38
N SER A 76 -0.09 5.87 9.17
CA SER A 76 -0.90 5.28 10.24
C SER A 76 -1.16 6.30 11.37
N PRO A 77 -2.19 6.11 12.21
CA PRO A 77 -2.50 7.00 13.33
C PRO A 77 -1.29 7.31 14.22
N THR A 78 -0.37 6.35 14.41
CA THR A 78 0.85 6.53 15.19
C THR A 78 1.75 7.67 14.65
N PHE A 79 1.68 7.96 13.35
CA PHE A 79 2.42 9.04 12.70
C PHE A 79 1.56 10.30 12.45
N LYS A 80 0.29 10.32 12.86
CA LYS A 80 -0.58 11.51 12.77
C LYS A 80 -0.56 12.27 14.10
N GLU A 81 -1.04 13.52 14.11
CA GLU A 81 -1.09 14.36 15.31
C GLU A 81 -1.74 13.63 16.49
N GLY A 82 -1.12 13.71 17.68
CA GLY A 82 -1.51 12.93 18.86
C GLY A 82 -1.00 11.47 18.90
N GLY A 83 -0.38 10.99 17.83
CA GLY A 83 0.26 9.67 17.77
C GLY A 83 1.66 9.64 18.40
N GLU A 84 2.05 8.48 18.94
CA GLU A 84 3.34 8.29 19.66
C GLU A 84 4.57 8.69 18.82
N LEU A 85 4.54 8.47 17.51
CA LEU A 85 5.66 8.75 16.60
C LEU A 85 5.50 10.08 15.86
N TYR A 86 4.48 10.87 16.18
CA TYR A 86 4.18 12.10 15.46
C TYR A 86 5.32 13.13 15.54
N GLU A 87 5.71 13.53 16.74
CA GLU A 87 6.75 14.55 16.91
C GLU A 87 8.11 14.08 16.42
N LYS A 88 8.39 12.77 16.52
CA LYS A 88 9.67 12.19 16.11
C LYS A 88 9.80 12.04 14.59
N PHE A 89 8.73 11.64 13.91
CA PHE A 89 8.78 11.28 12.48
C PHE A 89 7.57 11.78 11.71
N GLY A 90 6.37 11.66 12.27
CA GLY A 90 5.10 11.94 11.58
C GLY A 90 5.00 13.36 11.04
N LYS A 91 5.38 14.36 11.83
CA LYS A 91 5.34 15.78 11.46
C LYS A 91 6.15 16.07 10.19
N GLU A 92 7.38 15.55 10.11
CA GLU A 92 8.23 15.75 8.94
C GLU A 92 7.76 14.93 7.73
N LEU A 93 7.32 13.69 7.94
CA LEU A 93 6.75 12.85 6.88
C LEU A 93 5.55 13.52 6.20
N ILE A 94 4.63 14.07 7.00
CA ILE A 94 3.44 14.78 6.49
C ILE A 94 3.87 16.04 5.75
N ARG A 95 4.81 16.82 6.30
CA ARG A 95 5.34 18.02 5.63
C ARG A 95 5.91 17.68 4.25
N LEU A 96 6.75 16.65 4.16
CA LEU A 96 7.36 16.19 2.90
C LEU A 96 6.31 15.68 1.91
N SER A 97 5.29 14.95 2.36
CA SER A 97 4.23 14.43 1.48
C SER A 97 3.39 15.53 0.81
N ASN A 98 3.36 16.74 1.40
CA ASN A 98 2.64 17.89 0.85
C ASN A 98 3.50 18.74 -0.10
N VAL A 99 4.80 18.44 -0.24
CA VAL A 99 5.68 19.14 -1.18
C VAL A 99 5.29 18.74 -2.60
N ARG A 100 4.80 19.71 -3.38
CA ARG A 100 4.56 19.53 -4.80
C ARG A 100 5.86 19.75 -5.56
N ILE A 101 6.31 18.73 -6.28
CA ILE A 101 7.44 18.86 -7.18
C ILE A 101 6.94 19.57 -8.44
N ALA A 102 7.43 20.78 -8.68
CA ALA A 102 7.24 21.45 -9.96
C ALA A 102 8.08 20.71 -11.01
N PHE A 103 7.45 20.24 -12.08
CA PHE A 103 8.18 19.78 -13.25
C PHE A 103 8.63 21.03 -14.02
N SER A 104 9.94 21.30 -14.07
CA SER A 104 10.48 22.21 -15.08
C SER A 104 10.42 21.48 -16.42
N ASN A 105 9.71 22.06 -17.39
CA ASN A 105 9.63 21.55 -18.75
C ASN A 105 10.92 21.85 -19.54
N GLU A 106 12.10 21.65 -18.95
CA GLU A 106 13.40 21.90 -19.61
C GLU A 106 13.93 20.68 -20.39
N LEU A 107 13.07 19.70 -20.67
CA LEU A 107 13.41 18.52 -21.47
C LEU A 107 12.40 18.32 -22.60
N THR A 108 12.35 19.28 -23.53
CA THR A 108 11.88 19.10 -24.91
C THR A 108 12.79 19.85 -25.86
#